data_AF-A0A0V0H009-F1
#
_entry.id   AF-A0A0V0H009-F1
#
_cell.length_a   1.000
_cell.length_b   1.000
_cell.length_c   1.000
_cell.angle_alpha   90.00
_cell.angle_beta   90.00
_cell.angle_gamma   90.00
#
_symmetry.space_group_name_H-M   'P 1'
#
loop_
_entity.id
_entity.type
_entity.pdbx_description
1 polymer ?
#
loop_
_entity_poly.entity_id
_entity_poly.type
_entity_poly.pdbx_seq_one_letter_code
_entity_poly.pdbx_strand_id
1 'polypeptide(L)'
;MVKWLGANPCIILMLLVVLRGPLRRSLQGLDPKSVANLFSTSICIGEKTVNEEDCFVLKLEAEPSSLKARSSSKVEVMRHTVWGYFSQRTGLLFQLEDTHLLRIKAPGNDVFWETTMESLILDYRTIDGVNIAHAGRTSVSLFRFGENTEGHTRTRMEEVWTIEEVDFNIKGLSADCFLPPSDL
;
A
#
# COMPACT_ATOMS: atom_id res chain seq x y z
N MET A 1 -2.34 13.94 11.92
CA MET A 1 -2.09 12.48 11.83
C MET A 1 -3.45 11.82 11.88
N VAL A 2 -3.88 11.22 10.78
CA VAL A 2 -5.24 10.70 10.62
C VAL A 2 -5.32 9.32 11.29
N LYS A 3 -6.36 9.07 12.09
CA LYS A 3 -6.59 7.78 12.74
C LYS A 3 -7.82 7.14 12.10
N TRP A 4 -7.62 6.01 11.43
CA TRP A 4 -8.71 5.24 10.83
C TRP A 4 -9.39 4.40 11.91
N LEU A 5 -10.63 4.77 12.24
CA LEU A 5 -11.54 3.91 13.01
C LEU A 5 -12.34 3.10 11.99
N GLY A 6 -12.13 1.78 11.91
CA GLY A 6 -13.02 0.89 11.13
C GLY A 6 -12.39 -0.06 10.10
N ALA A 7 -11.07 -0.15 9.96
CA ALA A 7 -10.47 -1.11 9.01
C ALA A 7 -10.71 -2.57 9.45
N ASN A 8 -11.12 -3.44 8.53
CA ASN A 8 -11.43 -4.84 8.81
C ASN A 8 -10.19 -5.60 9.36
N PRO A 9 -10.30 -6.33 10.49
CA PRO A 9 -9.17 -7.02 11.12
C PRO A 9 -8.49 -8.07 10.21
N CYS A 10 -9.21 -8.66 9.24
CA CYS A 10 -8.63 -9.59 8.27
C CYS A 10 -7.63 -8.89 7.31
N ILE A 11 -7.88 -7.63 6.97
CA ILE A 11 -7.01 -6.81 6.10
C ILE A 11 -5.84 -6.27 6.90
N ILE A 12 -6.04 -5.89 8.16
CA ILE A 12 -4.93 -5.56 9.07
C ILE A 12 -3.99 -6.77 9.20
N LEU A 13 -4.52 -8.00 9.24
CA LEU A 13 -3.71 -9.23 9.29
C LEU A 13 -2.94 -9.47 7.98
N MET A 14 -3.57 -9.28 6.80
CA MET A 14 -2.87 -9.38 5.51
C MET A 14 -1.82 -8.26 5.31
N LEU A 15 -2.15 -7.01 5.70
CA LEU A 15 -1.23 -5.87 5.71
C LEU A 15 -0.11 -6.04 6.75
N LEU A 16 -0.35 -6.67 7.90
CA LEU A 16 0.69 -6.94 8.91
C LEU A 16 1.68 -8.03 8.44
N VAL A 17 1.21 -8.99 7.65
CA VAL A 17 2.07 -10.02 7.05
C VAL A 17 2.90 -9.47 5.88
N VAL A 18 2.38 -8.48 5.13
CA VAL A 18 3.01 -7.98 3.89
C VAL A 18 3.75 -6.64 4.08
N LEU A 19 3.26 -5.75 4.93
CA LEU A 19 3.84 -4.43 5.22
C LEU A 19 4.56 -4.41 6.58
N ARG A 20 5.71 -5.09 6.66
CA ARG A 20 6.72 -4.71 7.67
C ARG A 20 7.44 -3.45 7.18
N GLY A 21 7.03 -2.27 7.66
CA GLY A 21 7.78 -1.03 7.44
C GLY A 21 7.00 0.29 7.33
N PRO A 22 7.64 1.34 6.78
CA PRO A 22 7.14 2.73 6.71
C PRO A 22 5.81 2.90 5.94
N LEU A 23 5.52 2.03 4.98
CA LEU A 23 4.36 2.17 4.08
C LEU A 23 3.01 1.91 4.72
N ARG A 24 2.99 1.10 5.80
CA ARG A 24 1.79 0.96 6.65
C ARG A 24 1.33 2.33 7.17
N ARG A 25 2.27 3.26 7.42
CA ARG A 25 1.96 4.61 7.92
C ARG A 25 1.48 5.56 6.81
N SER A 26 2.00 5.43 5.59
CA SER A 26 1.60 6.27 4.45
C SER A 26 0.15 6.03 4.03
N LEU A 27 -0.29 4.77 4.04
CA LEU A 27 -1.67 4.38 3.72
C LEU A 27 -2.67 4.73 4.83
N GLN A 28 -2.20 4.83 6.08
CA GLN A 28 -3.00 5.29 7.22
C GLN A 28 -3.17 6.82 7.27
N GLY A 29 -2.62 7.56 6.31
CA GLY A 29 -2.78 9.00 6.26
C GLY A 29 -3.69 9.46 5.12
N LEU A 30 -3.50 8.89 3.92
CA LEU A 30 -3.90 9.48 2.62
C LEU A 30 -3.78 11.01 2.58
N ASP A 31 -2.91 11.58 3.41
CA ASP A 31 -2.70 13.00 3.43
C ASP A 31 -1.77 13.32 2.25
N PRO A 32 -2.05 14.40 1.51
CA PRO A 32 -1.29 14.72 0.30
C PRO A 32 0.22 14.81 0.53
N LYS A 33 0.68 15.17 1.73
CA LYS A 33 2.09 15.28 2.06
C LYS A 33 2.74 13.90 2.19
N SER A 34 2.09 12.95 2.85
CA SER A 34 2.59 11.57 2.93
C SER A 34 2.63 10.90 1.56
N VAL A 35 1.62 11.13 0.71
CA VAL A 35 1.61 10.63 -0.67
C VAL A 35 2.74 11.26 -1.48
N ALA A 36 2.90 12.59 -1.43
CA ALA A 36 4.00 13.27 -2.13
C ALA A 36 5.38 12.79 -1.65
N ASN A 37 5.56 12.58 -0.34
CA ASN A 37 6.80 12.04 0.21
C ASN A 37 7.07 10.61 -0.28
N LEU A 38 6.04 9.77 -0.36
CA LEU A 38 6.16 8.41 -0.87
C LEU A 38 6.70 8.39 -2.32
N PHE A 39 6.18 9.27 -3.18
CA PHE A 39 6.57 9.34 -4.58
C PHE A 39 7.73 10.32 -4.86
N SER A 40 8.39 10.85 -3.83
CA SER A 40 9.46 11.86 -3.98
C SER A 40 10.68 11.36 -4.76
N THR A 41 10.95 10.05 -4.71
CA THR A 41 12.03 9.38 -5.45
C THR A 41 11.50 8.48 -6.56
N SER A 42 10.25 8.67 -6.97
CA SER A 42 9.64 7.89 -8.04
C SER A 42 10.12 8.33 -9.42
N ILE A 43 9.93 7.47 -10.42
CA ILE A 43 10.12 7.81 -11.82
C ILE A 43 8.75 8.01 -12.48
N CYS A 44 8.67 9.03 -13.35
CA CYS A 44 7.49 9.22 -14.19
C CYS A 44 7.55 8.23 -15.36
N ILE A 45 6.51 7.41 -15.50
CA ILE A 45 6.41 6.40 -16.56
C ILE A 45 5.65 6.94 -17.77
N GLY A 46 4.77 7.92 -17.57
CA GLY A 46 4.00 8.55 -18.63
C GLY A 46 2.57 8.84 -18.21
N GLU A 47 1.66 8.78 -19.18
CA GLU A 47 0.24 9.11 -19.00
C GLU A 47 -0.64 7.91 -19.37
N LYS A 48 -1.76 7.75 -18.66
CA LYS A 48 -2.72 6.65 -18.87
C LYS A 48 -4.10 7.07 -18.41
N THR A 49 -5.12 6.77 -19.20
CA THR A 49 -6.53 6.87 -18.77
C THR A 49 -6.90 5.63 -17.95
N VAL A 50 -7.38 5.83 -16.73
CA VAL A 50 -7.81 4.77 -15.81
C VAL A 50 -9.20 5.11 -15.31
N ASN A 51 -10.18 4.22 -15.53
CA ASN A 51 -11.59 4.44 -15.16
C ASN A 51 -12.11 5.83 -15.58
N GLU A 52 -11.84 6.21 -16.84
CA GLU A 52 -12.24 7.49 -17.44
C GLU A 52 -11.55 8.75 -16.85
N GLU A 53 -10.59 8.58 -15.93
CA GLU A 53 -9.74 9.68 -15.44
C GLU A 53 -8.36 9.60 -16.11
N ASP A 54 -7.98 10.69 -16.79
CA ASP A 54 -6.63 10.83 -17.34
C ASP A 54 -5.64 11.05 -16.20
N CYS A 55 -4.60 10.21 -16.14
CA CYS A 55 -3.63 10.20 -15.05
C CYS A 55 -2.18 10.34 -15.55
N PHE A 56 -1.34 11.02 -14.76
CA PHE A 56 0.11 10.83 -14.78
C PHE A 56 0.48 9.62 -13.91
N VAL A 57 1.40 8.80 -14.40
CA VAL A 57 1.76 7.52 -13.78
C VAL A 57 3.17 7.62 -13.20
N LEU A 58 3.28 7.46 -11.89
CA LEU A 58 4.54 7.39 -11.16
C LEU A 58 4.80 5.95 -10.70
N LYS A 59 6.05 5.50 -10.82
CA LYS A 59 6.49 4.19 -10.35
C LYS A 59 7.60 4.35 -9.34
N LEU A 60 7.49 3.64 -8.23
CA LEU A 60 8.51 3.50 -7.21
C LEU A 60 8.91 2.03 -7.12
N GLU A 61 10.21 1.76 -7.15
CA GLU A 61 10.74 0.42 -6.86
C GLU A 61 11.60 0.49 -5.61
N ALA A 62 11.42 -0.47 -4.71
CA ALA A 62 12.21 -0.52 -3.50
C ALA A 62 13.67 -0.86 -3.82
N GLU A 63 14.58 -0.10 -3.23
CA GLU A 63 16.01 -0.30 -3.38
C GLU A 63 16.45 -1.73 -2.96
N PRO A 64 17.42 -2.35 -3.66
CA PRO A 64 17.91 -3.69 -3.33
C PRO A 64 18.39 -3.84 -1.88
N SER A 65 18.98 -2.77 -1.32
CA SER A 65 19.42 -2.74 0.09
C SER A 65 18.23 -2.85 1.06
N SER A 66 17.14 -2.13 0.78
CA SER A 66 15.89 -2.18 1.55
C SER A 66 15.19 -3.53 1.45
N LEU A 67 15.21 -4.14 0.26
CA LEU A 67 14.69 -5.50 0.04
C LEU A 67 15.50 -6.55 0.82
N LYS A 68 16.83 -6.44 0.78
CA LYS A 68 17.74 -7.33 1.51
C LYS A 68 17.58 -7.19 3.02
N ALA A 69 17.40 -5.98 3.55
CA ALA A 69 17.16 -5.72 4.97
C ALA A 69 15.84 -6.34 5.48
N ARG A 70 14.84 -6.52 4.59
CA ARG A 70 13.57 -7.20 4.88
C ARG A 70 13.60 -8.72 4.65
N SER A 71 14.69 -9.23 4.09
CA SER A 71 14.86 -10.65 3.80
C SER A 71 15.48 -11.40 5.00
N SER A 72 15.27 -12.70 5.05
CA SER A 72 15.84 -13.63 6.03
C SER A 72 16.43 -14.85 5.32
N SER A 73 16.98 -15.81 6.08
CA SER A 73 17.52 -17.05 5.50
C SER A 73 16.46 -17.91 4.79
N LYS A 74 15.19 -17.83 5.22
CA LYS A 74 14.08 -18.62 4.67
C LYS A 74 13.18 -17.86 3.70
N VAL A 75 13.14 -16.53 3.78
CA VAL A 75 12.24 -15.69 2.99
C VAL A 75 13.03 -14.56 2.36
N GLU A 76 12.97 -14.44 1.04
CA GLU A 76 13.61 -13.40 0.25
C GLU A 76 12.55 -12.46 -0.33
N VAL A 77 12.67 -11.16 -0.06
CA VAL A 77 11.84 -10.13 -0.69
C VAL A 77 12.48 -9.79 -2.03
N MET A 78 11.91 -10.29 -3.12
CA MET A 78 12.51 -10.19 -4.46
C MET A 78 12.22 -8.86 -5.14
N ARG A 79 10.97 -8.38 -5.00
CA ARG A 79 10.52 -7.15 -5.63
C ARG A 79 9.47 -6.50 -4.77
N HIS A 80 9.48 -5.19 -4.79
CA HIS A 80 8.41 -4.38 -4.26
C HIS A 80 8.28 -3.14 -5.12
N THR A 81 7.11 -2.98 -5.72
CA THR A 81 6.83 -1.93 -6.68
C THR A 81 5.52 -1.26 -6.31
N VAL A 82 5.53 0.06 -6.25
CA VAL A 82 4.35 0.88 -5.99
C VAL A 82 4.10 1.75 -7.22
N TRP A 83 2.85 1.82 -7.66
CA TRP A 83 2.41 2.68 -8.74
C TRP A 83 1.38 3.68 -8.22
N GLY A 84 1.58 4.95 -8.55
CA GLY A 84 0.64 6.03 -8.25
C GLY A 84 0.10 6.62 -9.53
N TYR A 85 -1.22 6.65 -9.65
CA TYR A 85 -1.94 7.27 -10.75
C TYR A 85 -2.52 8.57 -10.24
N PHE A 86 -2.01 9.69 -10.73
CA PHE A 86 -2.40 11.03 -10.30
C PHE A 86 -3.25 11.67 -11.37
N SER A 87 -4.47 12.08 -11.02
CA SER A 87 -5.38 12.78 -11.92
C SER A 87 -4.68 13.98 -12.55
N GLN A 88 -4.66 14.07 -13.87
CA GLN A 88 -4.06 15.22 -14.57
C GLN A 88 -4.83 16.50 -14.28
N ARG A 89 -6.15 16.37 -14.05
CA ARG A 89 -7.05 17.49 -13.77
C ARG A 89 -6.83 18.10 -12.39
N THR A 90 -6.58 17.27 -11.37
CA THR A 90 -6.54 17.71 -9.96
C THR A 90 -5.18 17.60 -9.30
N GLY A 91 -4.26 16.82 -9.87
CA GLY A 91 -2.98 16.45 -9.26
C GLY A 91 -3.10 15.50 -8.07
N LEU A 92 -4.30 15.04 -7.73
CA LEU A 92 -4.54 14.14 -6.60
C LEU A 92 -4.38 12.67 -7.00
N LEU A 93 -3.98 11.84 -6.04
CA LEU A 93 -3.87 10.40 -6.24
C LEU A 93 -5.26 9.81 -6.49
N PHE A 94 -5.46 9.23 -7.67
CA PHE A 94 -6.71 8.59 -8.11
C PHE A 94 -6.68 7.08 -7.84
N GLN A 95 -5.55 6.43 -8.14
CA GLN A 95 -5.35 5.01 -7.92
C GLN A 95 -3.94 4.73 -7.38
N LEU A 96 -3.82 3.74 -6.51
CA LEU A 96 -2.57 3.24 -5.98
C LEU A 96 -2.50 1.73 -6.15
N GLU A 97 -1.42 1.24 -6.74
CA GLU A 97 -1.12 -0.20 -6.78
C GLU A 97 0.17 -0.48 -6.00
N ASP A 98 0.19 -1.54 -5.22
CA ASP A 98 1.35 -2.01 -4.48
C ASP A 98 1.51 -3.52 -4.69
N THR A 99 2.67 -3.94 -5.21
CA THR A 99 2.98 -5.33 -5.49
C THR A 99 4.24 -5.76 -4.74
N HIS A 100 4.14 -6.86 -3.97
CA HIS A 100 5.25 -7.50 -3.26
C HIS A 100 5.45 -8.91 -3.78
N LEU A 101 6.65 -9.22 -4.25
CA LEU A 101 7.04 -10.57 -4.64
C LEU A 101 8.01 -11.13 -3.61
N LEU A 102 7.63 -12.26 -3.02
CA LEU A 102 8.41 -13.00 -2.05
C LEU A 102 8.78 -14.37 -2.61
N ARG A 103 9.97 -14.85 -2.24
CA ARG A 103 10.43 -16.21 -2.44
C ARG A 103 10.68 -16.87 -1.09
N ILE A 104 9.99 -17.98 -0.84
CA ILE A 104 10.19 -18.82 0.33
C ILE A 104 11.08 -19.98 -0.09
N LYS A 105 12.25 -20.07 0.55
CA LYS A 105 13.24 -21.12 0.31
C LYS A 105 12.83 -22.38 1.07
N ALA A 106 12.59 -23.47 0.34
CA ALA A 106 12.22 -24.75 0.91
C ALA A 106 13.14 -25.87 0.41
N PRO A 107 13.35 -26.95 1.18
CA PRO A 107 14.10 -28.12 0.71
C PRO A 107 13.37 -28.77 -0.47
N GLY A 108 13.96 -28.75 -1.66
CA GLY A 108 13.34 -29.23 -2.90
C GLY A 108 13.20 -28.10 -3.90
N ASN A 109 12.07 -27.38 -3.84
CA ASN A 109 11.76 -26.27 -4.74
C ASN A 109 11.29 -25.03 -3.97
N ASP A 110 11.60 -23.85 -4.48
CA ASP A 110 11.13 -22.60 -3.90
C ASP A 110 9.65 -22.36 -4.19
N VAL A 111 9.01 -21.64 -3.26
CA VAL A 111 7.62 -21.20 -3.40
C VAL A 111 7.60 -19.68 -3.53
N PHE A 112 6.91 -19.16 -4.53
CA PHE A 112 6.74 -17.74 -4.76
C PHE A 112 5.36 -17.28 -4.29
N TRP A 113 5.34 -16.11 -3.68
CA TRP A 113 4.12 -15.42 -3.29
C TRP A 113 4.14 -14.00 -3.83
N GLU A 114 3.12 -13.66 -4.60
CA GLU A 114 2.86 -12.29 -5.01
C GLU A 114 1.65 -11.77 -4.25
N THR A 115 1.81 -10.63 -3.58
CA THR A 115 0.68 -9.86 -3.05
C THR A 115 0.53 -8.61 -3.89
N THR A 116 -0.68 -8.38 -4.40
CA THR A 116 -1.02 -7.15 -5.14
C THR A 116 -2.20 -6.48 -4.45
N MET A 117 -2.01 -5.23 -4.05
CA MET A 117 -3.04 -4.33 -3.55
C MET A 117 -3.34 -3.28 -4.61
N GLU A 118 -4.62 -3.02 -4.86
CA GLU A 118 -5.09 -1.94 -5.73
C GLU A 118 -6.10 -1.12 -4.94
N SER A 119 -5.92 0.21 -4.86
CA SER A 119 -6.81 1.11 -4.15
C SER A 119 -7.24 2.27 -5.03
N LEU A 120 -8.55 2.41 -5.21
CA LEU A 120 -9.19 3.60 -5.76
C LEU A 120 -9.45 4.59 -4.63
N ILE A 121 -9.06 5.84 -4.85
CA ILE A 121 -9.15 6.91 -3.87
C ILE A 121 -10.25 7.89 -4.33
N LEU A 122 -11.25 8.07 -3.48
CA LEU A 122 -12.52 8.74 -3.82
C LEU A 122 -12.88 9.80 -2.77
N ASP A 123 -13.87 10.62 -3.12
CA ASP A 123 -14.48 11.60 -2.21
C ASP A 123 -13.45 12.52 -1.54
N TYR A 124 -12.59 13.13 -2.36
CA TYR A 124 -11.70 14.18 -1.86
C TYR A 124 -12.52 15.38 -1.41
N ARG A 125 -12.36 15.76 -0.15
CA ARG A 125 -12.95 16.97 0.42
C ARG A 125 -11.85 17.86 0.95
N THR A 126 -12.03 19.17 0.81
CA THR A 126 -11.09 20.15 1.34
C THR A 126 -11.40 20.41 2.81
N ILE A 127 -10.45 20.12 3.69
CA ILE A 127 -10.51 20.41 5.13
C ILE A 127 -9.29 21.28 5.46
N ASP A 128 -9.52 22.46 6.02
CA ASP A 128 -8.46 23.44 6.34
C ASP A 128 -7.48 23.71 5.19
N GLY A 129 -7.99 23.73 3.96
CA GLY A 129 -7.19 23.97 2.74
C GLY A 129 -6.41 22.76 2.23
N VAL A 130 -6.59 21.58 2.81
CA VAL A 130 -5.96 20.32 2.39
C VAL A 130 -7.02 19.38 1.82
N ASN A 131 -6.77 18.83 0.63
CA ASN A 131 -7.65 17.82 0.03
C ASN A 131 -7.38 16.45 0.64
N ILE A 132 -8.40 15.84 1.25
CA ILE A 132 -8.31 14.55 1.93
C ILE A 132 -9.40 13.64 1.38
N ALA A 133 -9.01 12.41 1.03
CA ALA A 133 -9.95 11.39 0.56
C ALA A 133 -10.80 10.90 1.73
N HIS A 134 -12.11 10.89 1.57
CA HIS A 134 -13.06 10.36 2.57
C HIS A 134 -13.67 9.02 2.17
N ALA A 135 -13.35 8.49 0.99
CA ALA A 135 -13.83 7.18 0.60
C ALA A 135 -12.86 6.49 -0.35
N GLY A 136 -13.01 5.19 -0.50
CA GLY A 136 -12.28 4.45 -1.51
C GLY A 136 -12.63 2.99 -1.52
N ARG A 137 -12.02 2.29 -2.48
CA ARG A 137 -12.19 0.85 -2.64
C ARG A 137 -10.82 0.23 -2.80
N THR A 138 -10.51 -0.73 -1.95
CA THR A 138 -9.26 -1.46 -1.97
C THR A 138 -9.52 -2.92 -2.27
N SER A 139 -8.76 -3.49 -3.21
CA SER A 139 -8.70 -4.93 -3.43
C SER A 139 -7.31 -5.43 -3.11
N VAL A 140 -7.23 -6.62 -2.52
CA VAL A 140 -5.98 -7.32 -2.23
C VAL A 140 -6.08 -8.69 -2.84
N SER A 141 -5.05 -9.10 -3.57
CA SER A 141 -4.91 -10.44 -4.09
C SER A 141 -3.59 -11.05 -3.65
N LEU A 142 -3.65 -12.33 -3.27
CA LEU A 142 -2.52 -13.14 -2.90
C LEU A 142 -2.44 -14.31 -3.88
N PHE A 143 -1.31 -14.43 -4.56
CA PHE A 143 -1.07 -15.42 -5.58
C PHE A 143 0.16 -16.26 -5.22
N ARG A 144 -0.03 -17.58 -5.12
CA ARG A 144 1.04 -18.55 -4.87
C ARG A 144 1.39 -19.30 -6.15
N PHE A 145 2.67 -19.39 -6.48
CA PHE A 145 3.15 -20.15 -7.63
C PHE A 145 4.54 -20.79 -7.37
N GLY A 146 4.89 -21.82 -8.15
CA GLY A 146 6.14 -22.59 -8.02
C GLY A 146 5.97 -24.06 -8.44
N GLU A 147 7.08 -24.79 -8.60
CA GLU A 147 7.09 -26.20 -9.02
C GLU A 147 6.72 -27.14 -7.87
N ASN A 148 5.44 -27.23 -7.56
CA ASN A 148 4.81 -28.40 -6.97
C ASN A 148 3.46 -28.58 -7.65
N THR A 149 3.07 -29.83 -7.93
CA THR A 149 1.84 -30.25 -8.64
C THR A 149 0.53 -29.85 -7.94
N GLU A 150 0.61 -29.19 -6.78
CA GLU A 150 -0.51 -28.63 -6.02
C GLU A 150 -0.75 -27.16 -6.39
N GLY A 151 -1.31 -26.95 -7.58
CA GLY A 151 -2.11 -25.79 -8.02
C GLY A 151 -1.71 -24.37 -7.62
N HIS A 152 -1.68 -23.47 -8.61
CA HIS A 152 -1.73 -22.03 -8.35
C HIS A 152 -2.90 -21.67 -7.43
N THR A 153 -2.61 -21.12 -6.26
CA THR A 153 -3.65 -20.68 -5.32
C THR A 153 -3.77 -19.18 -5.42
N ARG A 154 -4.99 -18.68 -5.69
CA ARG A 154 -5.31 -17.25 -5.71
C ARG A 154 -6.41 -16.96 -4.70
N THR A 155 -6.14 -16.05 -3.79
CA THR A 155 -7.14 -15.49 -2.88
C THR A 155 -7.30 -14.01 -3.20
N ARG A 156 -8.53 -13.51 -3.20
CA ARG A 156 -8.84 -12.09 -3.41
C ARG A 156 -9.81 -11.62 -2.34
N MET A 157 -9.58 -10.42 -1.84
CA MET A 157 -10.46 -9.71 -0.91
C MET A 157 -10.70 -8.29 -1.43
N GLU A 158 -11.86 -7.73 -1.12
CA GLU A 158 -12.21 -6.35 -1.46
C GLU A 158 -12.82 -5.66 -0.23
N GLU A 159 -12.53 -4.38 -0.08
CA GLU A 159 -13.04 -3.52 0.96
C GLU A 159 -13.44 -2.18 0.35
N VAL A 160 -14.57 -1.65 0.79
CA VAL A 160 -14.96 -0.27 0.58
C VAL A 160 -14.81 0.41 1.93
N TRP A 161 -14.08 1.52 1.96
CA TRP A 161 -13.81 2.27 3.18
C TRP A 161 -14.35 3.69 3.04
N THR A 162 -14.71 4.26 4.20
CA THR A 162 -15.15 5.65 4.34
C THR A 162 -14.51 6.26 5.58
N ILE A 163 -14.20 7.55 5.52
CA ILE A 163 -13.75 8.35 6.66
C ILE A 163 -14.88 9.31 7.03
N GLU A 164 -15.33 9.24 8.28
CA GLU A 164 -16.37 10.14 8.79
C GLU A 164 -15.78 11.45 9.30
N GLU A 165 -14.69 11.37 10.06
CA GLU A 165 -14.09 12.52 10.74
C GLU A 165 -12.58 12.59 10.46
N VAL A 166 -12.10 13.81 10.18
CA VAL A 166 -10.69 14.12 10.02
C VAL A 166 -10.34 15.36 10.85
N ASP A 167 -9.41 15.18 11.78
CA ASP A 167 -8.88 16.27 12.59
C ASP A 167 -7.36 16.41 12.42
N PHE A 168 -6.93 17.67 12.40
CA PHE A 168 -5.52 18.03 12.42
C PHE A 168 -5.06 18.41 13.82
N ASN A 169 -3.80 18.11 14.14
CA ASN A 169 -3.13 18.56 15.37
C ASN A 169 -3.91 18.24 16.66
N ILE A 170 -4.52 17.06 16.73
CA ILE A 170 -5.28 16.58 17.89
C ILE A 170 -4.42 16.68 19.15
N LYS A 171 -4.87 17.48 20.12
CA LYS A 171 -4.20 17.67 21.40
C LYS A 171 -4.18 16.35 22.17
N GLY A 172 -3.02 15.98 22.71
CA GLY A 172 -2.84 14.75 23.49
C GLY A 172 -2.37 13.54 22.69
N LEU A 173 -2.24 13.63 21.35
CA LEU A 173 -1.49 12.63 20.59
C LEU A 173 0.02 12.87 20.74
N SER A 174 0.75 11.89 21.28
CA SER A 174 2.22 11.87 21.32
C SER A 174 2.79 10.83 20.36
N ALA A 175 4.11 10.84 20.17
CA ALA A 175 4.81 9.81 19.40
C ALA A 175 4.59 8.39 19.96
N ASP A 176 4.30 8.28 21.26
CA ASP A 176 4.03 7.01 21.95
C ASP A 176 2.72 6.36 21.51
N CYS A 177 1.82 7.12 20.86
CA CYS A 177 0.61 6.56 20.25
C CYS A 177 0.89 5.79 18.95
N PHE A 178 2.13 5.82 18.43
CA PHE A 178 2.51 5.29 17.12
C PHE A 178 3.67 4.29 17.17
N LEU A 179 3.81 3.62 18.32
CA LEU A 179 4.80 2.58 18.51
C LEU A 179 4.61 1.44 17.49
N PRO A 180 5.71 0.91 16.92
CA PRO A 180 5.62 -0.29 16.08
C PRO A 180 5.05 -1.46 16.89
N PRO A 181 4.51 -2.50 16.23
CA PRO A 181 4.20 -3.76 16.91
C PRO A 181 5.44 -4.21 17.70
N SER A 182 5.26 -4.57 18.97
CA SER A 182 6.34 -5.15 19.77
C SER A 182 6.90 -6.37 19.04
N ASP A 183 8.22 -6.48 18.95
CA ASP A 183 8.88 -7.64 18.37
C ASP A 183 8.44 -8.90 19.15
N LEU A 184 7.60 -9.72 18.52
CA LEU A 184 7.25 -11.07 18.97
C LEU A 184 7.80 -12.08 17.97
#